data_AF-A0A183KIR1-F1
#
_entry.id   AF-A0A183KIR1-F1
#
_cell.length_a   1.000
_cell.length_b   1.000
_cell.length_c   1.000
_cell.angle_alpha   90.00
_cell.angle_beta   90.00
_cell.angle_gamma   90.00
#
_symmetry.space_group_name_H-M   'P 1'
#
loop_
_entity.id
_entity.type
_entity.pdbx_description
1 polymer ?
#
loop_
_entity_poly.entity_id
_entity_poly.type
_entity_poly.pdbx_seq_one_letter_code
_entity_poly.pdbx_strand_id
1 'polypeptide(L)'
;MSSLSFVPHTVSSVSGHKRKHEKTHKKSSKRIKRSEGGRGNSTHAYTHSVSESHHVFLNLETRRFYCLPDDYEILDGSLEDITYLLNPTFSTPEILALDSYSKMVRAYNGLTYYPGVVGLNNIKANDYCNVILQMLSHISPLRNYFLDIKNFENLPSVSGDQMMLLVQRFSELIRKLWNPRNFKTHVSPHEFLQVSLFLSFSFLIFR
;
A
#
# COMPACT_ATOMS: atom_id res chain seq x y z
N MET A 1 37.91 59.81 -44.45
CA MET A 1 37.35 58.89 -45.46
C MET A 1 35.90 58.70 -45.05
N SER A 2 34.96 59.59 -45.39
CA SER A 2 34.44 59.84 -46.75
C SER A 2 34.03 58.51 -47.39
N SER A 3 32.80 58.22 -47.81
CA SER A 3 31.61 59.02 -48.06
C SER A 3 30.55 58.08 -48.69
N LEU A 4 29.28 58.37 -48.45
CA LEU A 4 28.13 58.28 -49.38
C LEU A 4 27.88 57.02 -50.25
N SER A 5 26.71 56.42 -49.97
CA SER A 5 25.55 56.12 -50.86
C SER A 5 25.75 55.57 -52.28
N PHE A 6 25.01 54.50 -52.62
CA PHE A 6 24.16 54.49 -53.83
C PHE A 6 23.10 53.36 -53.82
N VAL A 7 21.91 53.68 -54.31
CA VAL A 7 20.78 52.79 -54.65
C VAL A 7 20.74 52.63 -56.18
N PRO A 8 20.23 51.52 -56.73
CA PRO A 8 19.29 51.68 -57.85
C PRO A 8 18.02 50.82 -57.74
N HIS A 9 16.96 51.38 -58.35
CA HIS A 9 15.63 50.84 -58.66
C HIS A 9 15.70 49.53 -59.49
N THR A 10 14.71 48.62 -59.59
CA THR A 10 13.30 48.78 -60.02
C THR A 10 12.43 47.53 -59.73
N VAL A 11 11.18 47.78 -59.35
CA VAL A 11 9.87 47.16 -59.74
C VAL A 11 9.76 45.63 -59.95
N SER A 12 8.93 44.98 -59.12
CA SER A 12 7.72 44.26 -59.59
C SER A 12 6.78 43.89 -58.43
N SER A 13 5.50 44.12 -58.70
CA SER A 13 4.33 44.03 -57.83
C SER A 13 3.80 42.60 -57.69
N VAL A 14 3.47 42.14 -56.47
CA VAL A 14 2.36 41.19 -56.26
C VAL A 14 1.65 41.45 -54.93
N SER A 15 0.35 41.64 -55.07
CA SER A 15 -0.77 41.64 -54.12
C SER A 15 -0.68 40.68 -52.92
N GLY A 16 -1.21 41.11 -51.76
CA GLY A 16 -2.11 40.23 -50.99
C GLY A 16 -1.95 40.17 -49.47
N HIS A 17 -2.87 40.84 -48.78
CA HIS A 17 -3.48 40.42 -47.50
C HIS A 17 -2.68 40.51 -46.17
N LYS A 18 -3.04 41.54 -45.39
CA LYS A 18 -2.87 41.62 -43.93
C LYS A 18 -3.47 40.38 -43.24
N ARG A 19 -2.69 39.68 -42.41
CA ARG A 19 -3.21 38.87 -41.30
C ARG A 19 -2.53 39.25 -39.99
N LYS A 20 -3.38 39.58 -39.01
CA LYS A 20 -3.02 39.94 -37.63
C LYS A 20 -2.27 38.78 -36.96
N HIS A 21 -1.18 39.09 -36.27
CA HIS A 21 -0.58 38.19 -35.29
C HIS A 21 -1.54 38.01 -34.10
N GLU A 22 -2.22 36.88 -34.06
CA GLU A 22 -2.97 36.41 -32.89
C GLU A 22 -2.02 35.59 -32.02
N LYS A 23 -1.58 36.17 -30.89
CA LYS A 23 -0.82 35.47 -29.86
C LYS A 23 -1.77 34.53 -29.11
N THR A 24 -1.75 33.26 -29.46
CA THR A 24 -2.44 32.20 -28.71
C THR A 24 -1.71 31.97 -27.38
N HIS A 25 -2.26 32.54 -26.31
CA HIS A 25 -1.95 32.14 -24.94
C HIS A 25 -2.36 30.67 -24.77
N LYS A 26 -1.40 29.75 -24.88
CA LYS A 26 -1.54 28.38 -24.39
C LYS A 26 -1.64 28.45 -22.86
N LYS A 27 -2.86 28.58 -22.33
CA LYS A 27 -3.15 28.28 -20.93
C LYS A 27 -2.79 26.82 -20.70
N SER A 28 -1.63 26.56 -20.08
CA SER A 28 -1.34 25.24 -19.56
C SER A 28 -2.41 24.93 -18.53
N SER A 29 -3.32 24.04 -18.89
CA SER A 29 -4.32 23.53 -17.96
C SER A 29 -3.56 22.81 -16.85
N LYS A 30 -3.31 23.50 -15.72
CA LYS A 30 -2.98 22.85 -14.46
C LYS A 30 -4.23 22.06 -14.07
N ARG A 31 -4.36 20.87 -14.67
CA ARG A 31 -5.26 19.84 -14.20
C ARG A 31 -4.74 19.52 -12.81
N ILE A 32 -5.38 20.09 -11.79
CA ILE A 32 -5.20 19.70 -10.40
C ILE A 32 -5.51 18.20 -10.42
N LYS A 33 -4.47 17.37 -10.46
CA LYS A 33 -4.60 15.97 -10.10
C LYS A 33 -5.13 16.04 -8.67
N ARG A 34 -6.39 15.68 -8.49
CA ARG A 34 -6.89 15.35 -7.16
C ARG A 34 -6.07 14.15 -6.74
N SER A 35 -4.99 14.42 -6.04
CA SER A 35 -4.13 13.43 -5.41
C SER A 35 -5.04 12.52 -4.60
N GLU A 36 -5.10 11.22 -4.96
CA GLU A 36 -5.89 10.24 -4.21
C GLU A 36 -5.50 10.36 -2.72
N GLY A 37 -6.50 10.30 -1.84
CA GLY A 37 -6.50 10.87 -0.49
C GLY A 37 -5.17 10.75 0.26
N GLY A 38 -4.73 11.85 0.87
CA GLY A 38 -3.56 11.88 1.76
C GLY A 38 -2.23 12.34 1.13
N ARG A 39 -2.19 12.64 -0.18
CA ARG A 39 -0.96 13.11 -0.87
C ARG A 39 -0.99 14.58 -1.34
N GLY A 40 -2.13 15.25 -1.23
CA GLY A 40 -2.28 16.62 -1.71
C GLY A 40 -1.46 17.62 -0.91
N ASN A 41 -1.23 18.80 -1.48
CA ASN A 41 -0.38 19.84 -0.86
C ASN A 41 -0.83 20.30 0.54
N SER A 42 -2.08 20.03 0.92
CA SER A 42 -2.65 20.36 2.24
C SER A 42 -2.66 19.18 3.21
N THR A 43 -1.97 18.07 2.90
CA THR A 43 -2.02 16.84 3.69
C THR A 43 -0.81 16.73 4.61
N HIS A 44 -0.96 15.97 5.70
CA HIS A 44 0.13 15.73 6.65
C HIS A 44 1.34 15.05 5.98
N ALA A 45 1.13 14.11 5.05
CA ALA A 45 2.23 13.45 4.36
C ALA A 45 3.04 14.44 3.50
N TYR A 46 2.35 15.34 2.80
CA TYR A 46 3.02 16.41 2.04
C TYR A 46 3.82 17.33 2.95
N THR A 47 3.21 17.85 4.02
CA THR A 47 3.91 18.73 4.97
C THR A 47 5.12 18.04 5.61
N HIS A 48 4.97 16.77 6.03
CA HIS A 48 6.05 15.95 6.60
C HIS A 48 7.20 15.74 5.61
N SER A 49 6.89 15.57 4.32
CA SER A 49 7.93 15.42 3.30
C SER A 49 8.81 16.65 3.14
N VAL A 50 8.22 17.84 3.31
CA VAL A 50 8.92 19.11 3.19
C VAL A 50 9.61 19.49 4.50
N SER A 51 9.00 19.24 5.66
CA SER A 51 9.57 19.62 6.96
C SER A 51 10.65 18.67 7.46
N GLU A 52 10.45 17.35 7.31
CA GLU A 52 11.34 16.32 7.86
C GLU A 52 12.28 15.70 6.82
N SER A 53 12.23 16.16 5.56
CA SER A 53 13.03 15.60 4.45
C SER A 53 12.85 14.08 4.24
N HIS A 54 11.66 13.57 4.53
CA HIS A 54 11.27 12.19 4.26
C HIS A 54 10.45 12.12 2.97
N HIS A 55 11.01 11.57 1.90
CA HIS A 55 10.42 11.73 0.57
C HIS A 55 9.67 10.50 0.04
N VAL A 56 9.88 9.31 0.59
CA VAL A 56 9.27 8.07 0.09
C VAL A 56 8.11 7.65 0.99
N PHE A 57 6.92 7.52 0.41
CA PHE A 57 5.69 7.15 1.12
C PHE A 57 5.01 5.96 0.47
N LEU A 58 4.38 5.11 1.28
CA LEU A 58 3.55 4.00 0.83
C LEU A 58 2.07 4.33 1.01
N ASN A 59 1.27 4.19 -0.05
CA ASN A 59 -0.18 4.18 0.07
C ASN A 59 -0.62 2.80 0.58
N LEU A 60 -1.28 2.75 1.74
CA LEU A 60 -1.67 1.49 2.38
C LEU A 60 -2.86 0.78 1.70
N GLU A 61 -3.66 1.51 0.93
CA GLU A 61 -4.80 0.96 0.19
C GLU A 61 -4.34 0.38 -1.16
N THR A 62 -3.65 1.20 -1.96
CA THR A 62 -3.20 0.78 -3.30
C THR A 62 -1.89 0.00 -3.28
N ARG A 63 -1.15 0.03 -2.15
CA ARG A 63 0.19 -0.57 -1.96
C ARG A 63 1.24 -0.02 -2.91
N ARG A 64 1.06 1.22 -3.37
CA ARG A 64 1.97 1.92 -4.30
C ARG A 64 2.84 2.92 -3.56
N PHE A 65 4.09 3.04 -4.00
CA PHE A 65 5.03 4.01 -3.46
C PHE A 65 4.96 5.32 -4.21
N TYR A 66 5.12 6.42 -3.49
CA TYR A 66 5.11 7.77 -4.04
C TYR A 66 6.26 8.57 -3.46
N CYS A 67 6.87 9.39 -4.31
CA CYS A 67 7.80 10.42 -3.89
C CYS A 67 7.04 11.73 -3.63
N LEU A 68 7.14 12.28 -2.42
CA LEU A 68 6.61 13.60 -2.06
C LEU A 68 7.77 14.55 -1.72
N PRO A 69 7.69 15.83 -2.08
CA PRO A 69 6.52 16.56 -2.58
C PRO A 69 6.26 16.46 -4.09
N ASP A 70 7.10 15.75 -4.85
CA ASP A 70 7.06 15.75 -6.32
C ASP A 70 5.86 14.99 -6.94
N ASP A 71 5.14 14.20 -6.15
CA ASP A 71 3.91 13.46 -6.50
C ASP A 71 4.05 12.56 -7.73
N TYR A 72 5.10 11.72 -7.75
CA TYR A 72 5.27 10.65 -8.74
C TYR A 72 5.32 9.27 -8.09
N GLU A 73 4.84 8.26 -8.83
CA GLU A 73 4.86 6.85 -8.42
C GLU A 73 6.27 6.27 -8.57
N ILE A 74 6.74 5.57 -7.54
CA ILE A 74 8.02 4.86 -7.55
C ILE A 74 7.75 3.43 -7.99
N LEU A 75 8.35 3.03 -9.10
CA LEU A 75 8.29 1.66 -9.65
C LEU A 75 9.66 1.00 -9.48
N ASP A 76 9.87 0.37 -8.33
CA ASP A 76 11.13 -0.31 -8.00
C ASP A 76 10.85 -1.63 -7.27
N GLY A 77 11.48 -2.71 -7.76
CA GLY A 77 11.39 -4.04 -7.18
C GLY A 77 12.06 -4.14 -5.80
N SER A 78 12.96 -3.21 -5.47
CA SER A 78 13.62 -3.15 -4.16
C SER A 78 12.65 -2.93 -2.99
N LEU A 79 11.42 -2.47 -3.27
CA LEU A 79 10.39 -2.17 -2.28
C LEU A 79 9.28 -3.24 -2.20
N GLU A 80 9.39 -4.32 -2.98
CA GLU A 80 8.40 -5.42 -3.00
C GLU A 80 8.32 -6.18 -1.68
N ASP A 81 9.40 -6.21 -0.92
CA ASP A 81 9.43 -6.84 0.41
C ASP A 81 8.53 -6.10 1.40
N ILE A 82 8.46 -4.77 1.33
CA ILE A 82 7.58 -3.92 2.14
C ILE A 82 6.11 -4.15 1.75
N THR A 83 5.78 -4.22 0.45
CA THR A 83 4.39 -4.49 0.03
C THR A 83 3.95 -5.90 0.40
N TYR A 84 4.85 -6.88 0.27
CA TYR A 84 4.61 -8.25 0.70
C TYR A 84 4.42 -8.35 2.22
N LEU A 85 5.20 -7.60 3.01
CA LEU A 85 5.02 -7.54 4.47
C LEU A 85 3.64 -6.98 4.86
N LEU A 86 3.16 -5.96 4.14
CA LEU A 86 1.87 -5.33 4.41
C LEU A 86 0.70 -6.29 4.19
N ASN A 87 0.74 -7.07 3.11
CA ASN A 87 -0.26 -8.10 2.81
C ASN A 87 0.39 -9.33 2.18
N PRO A 88 0.88 -10.28 2.99
CA PRO A 88 1.53 -11.48 2.49
C PRO A 88 0.54 -12.29 1.66
N THR A 89 1.00 -12.79 0.53
CA THR A 89 0.22 -13.65 -0.37
C THR A 89 0.90 -15.01 -0.48
N PHE A 90 0.09 -16.05 -0.70
CA PHE A 90 0.54 -17.42 -0.80
C PHE A 90 -0.10 -18.06 -2.03
N SER A 91 0.72 -18.70 -2.85
CA SER A 91 0.25 -19.54 -3.95
C SER A 91 -0.17 -20.92 -3.45
N THR A 92 -1.09 -21.57 -4.15
CA THR A 92 -1.52 -22.94 -3.83
C THR A 92 -0.36 -23.93 -3.59
N PRO A 93 0.69 -24.00 -4.43
CA PRO A 93 1.83 -24.89 -4.15
C PRO A 93 2.62 -24.50 -2.90
N GLU A 94 2.76 -23.20 -2.59
CA GLU A 94 3.41 -22.76 -1.35
C GLU A 94 2.61 -23.22 -0.12
N ILE A 95 1.29 -23.08 -0.15
CA ILE A 95 0.39 -23.51 0.94
C ILE A 95 0.54 -25.01 1.21
N LEU A 96 0.58 -25.83 0.14
CA LEU A 96 0.78 -27.29 0.27
C LEU A 96 2.17 -27.64 0.82
N ALA A 97 3.19 -26.86 0.46
CA ALA A 97 4.55 -27.09 0.94
C ALA A 97 4.74 -26.75 2.43
N LEU A 98 3.87 -25.92 3.03
CA LEU A 98 4.00 -25.48 4.43
C LEU A 98 4.03 -26.63 5.44
N ASP A 99 3.31 -27.73 5.20
CA ASP A 99 3.28 -28.88 6.10
C ASP A 99 4.61 -29.67 6.09
N SER A 100 5.40 -29.52 5.02
CA SER A 100 6.72 -30.12 4.89
C SER A 100 7.87 -29.18 5.25
N TYR A 101 7.57 -27.91 5.56
CA TYR A 101 8.58 -26.89 5.75
C TYR A 101 9.16 -26.95 7.18
N SER A 102 10.38 -27.47 7.31
CA SER A 102 11.08 -27.64 8.60
C SER A 102 12.29 -26.72 8.77
N LYS A 103 12.41 -25.67 7.95
CA LYS A 103 13.56 -24.76 7.97
C LYS A 103 13.23 -23.46 8.69
N MET A 104 14.19 -22.94 9.45
CA MET A 104 14.11 -21.57 9.94
C MET A 104 14.37 -20.60 8.80
N VAL A 105 13.62 -19.52 8.78
CA VAL A 105 13.84 -18.35 7.93
C VAL A 105 14.45 -17.23 8.74
N ARG A 106 15.11 -16.29 8.07
CA ARG A 106 15.76 -15.14 8.71
C ARG A 106 14.94 -13.89 8.46
N ALA A 107 14.55 -13.22 9.54
CA ALA A 107 13.92 -11.91 9.50
C ALA A 107 14.92 -10.80 9.15
N TYR A 108 14.43 -9.63 8.73
CA TYR A 108 15.28 -8.49 8.38
C TYR A 108 16.14 -8.00 9.57
N ASN A 109 15.65 -8.13 10.80
CA ASN A 109 16.41 -7.82 12.01
C ASN A 109 17.56 -8.82 12.34
N GLY A 110 17.80 -9.81 11.48
CA GLY A 110 18.84 -10.83 11.63
C GLY A 110 18.46 -12.05 12.47
N LEU A 111 17.31 -12.03 13.16
CA LEU A 111 16.85 -13.16 13.96
C LEU A 111 16.21 -14.24 13.08
N THR A 112 16.38 -15.50 13.48
CA THR A 112 15.77 -16.64 12.81
C THR A 112 14.45 -17.04 13.48
N TYR A 113 13.49 -17.51 12.69
CA TYR A 113 12.19 -17.99 13.19
C TYR A 113 11.64 -19.09 12.28
N TYR A 114 10.67 -19.85 12.78
CA TYR A 114 9.87 -20.76 11.95
C TYR A 114 8.59 -20.03 11.52
N PRO A 115 8.22 -20.02 10.22
CA PRO A 115 6.94 -19.50 9.80
C PRO A 115 5.80 -20.17 10.57
N GLY A 116 4.83 -19.39 11.03
CA GLY A 116 3.76 -19.86 11.94
C GLY A 116 4.15 -19.82 13.42
N VAL A 117 5.41 -20.08 13.77
CA VAL A 117 5.91 -20.02 15.17
C VAL A 117 6.60 -18.68 15.43
N VAL A 118 5.80 -17.62 15.46
CA VAL A 118 6.25 -16.25 15.77
C VAL A 118 5.49 -15.71 16.98
N GLY A 119 6.13 -14.82 17.76
CA GLY A 119 5.51 -14.24 18.94
C GLY A 119 4.33 -13.35 18.58
N LEU A 120 3.23 -13.42 19.33
CA LEU A 120 2.15 -12.43 19.24
C LEU A 120 2.36 -11.35 20.30
N ASN A 121 2.27 -10.07 19.92
CA ASN A 121 2.38 -8.98 20.89
C ASN A 121 1.25 -9.08 21.91
N ASN A 122 1.59 -9.03 23.21
CA ASN A 122 0.58 -8.97 24.26
C ASN A 122 0.07 -7.53 24.39
N ILE A 123 -1.21 -7.34 24.09
CA ILE A 123 -1.89 -6.04 24.22
C ILE A 123 -2.61 -6.07 25.56
N LYS A 124 -1.89 -5.68 26.62
CA LYS A 124 -2.34 -5.73 28.03
C LYS A 124 -2.47 -7.18 28.55
N ALA A 125 -3.68 -7.64 28.87
CA ALA A 125 -3.97 -8.93 29.50
C ALA A 125 -4.78 -9.82 28.55
N ASN A 126 -4.25 -10.05 27.34
CA ASN A 126 -4.93 -10.82 26.29
C ASN A 126 -4.07 -11.97 25.74
N ASP A 127 -3.24 -12.53 26.62
CA ASP A 127 -2.41 -13.70 26.39
C ASP A 127 -3.24 -14.96 26.08
N TYR A 128 -4.40 -15.13 26.72
CA TYR A 128 -5.32 -16.23 26.42
C TYR A 128 -5.74 -16.25 24.94
N CYS A 129 -6.00 -15.07 24.35
CA CYS A 129 -6.37 -14.97 22.95
C CYS A 129 -5.18 -15.32 22.05
N ASN A 130 -3.97 -14.89 22.42
CA ASN A 130 -2.76 -15.28 21.69
C ASN A 130 -2.58 -16.81 21.66
N VAL A 131 -2.86 -17.51 22.76
CA VAL A 131 -2.83 -18.98 22.79
C VAL A 131 -3.84 -19.58 21.81
N ILE A 132 -5.09 -19.10 21.82
CA ILE A 132 -6.14 -19.57 20.91
C ILE A 132 -5.76 -19.32 19.44
N LEU A 133 -5.27 -18.11 19.13
CA LEU A 133 -4.84 -17.73 17.79
C LEU A 133 -3.71 -18.62 17.27
N GLN A 134 -2.73 -18.94 18.12
CA GLN A 134 -1.66 -19.87 17.77
C GLN A 134 -2.21 -21.29 17.55
N MET A 135 -3.07 -21.79 18.43
CA MET A 135 -3.66 -23.12 18.23
C MET A 135 -4.43 -23.22 16.91
N LEU A 136 -5.26 -22.22 16.59
CA LEU A 136 -6.03 -22.19 15.35
C LEU A 136 -5.13 -22.03 14.11
N SER A 137 -4.05 -21.26 14.19
CA SER A 137 -3.13 -21.06 13.07
C SER A 137 -2.36 -22.31 12.66
N HIS A 138 -2.24 -23.29 13.56
CA HIS A 138 -1.53 -24.54 13.35
C HIS A 138 -2.43 -25.71 12.91
N ILE A 139 -3.74 -25.50 12.77
CA ILE A 139 -4.66 -26.50 12.19
C ILE A 139 -4.57 -26.41 10.66
N SER A 140 -3.85 -27.33 10.00
CA SER A 140 -3.52 -27.22 8.56
C SER A 140 -4.72 -26.93 7.64
N PRO A 141 -5.89 -27.60 7.75
CA PRO A 141 -7.04 -27.26 6.90
C PRO A 141 -7.55 -25.83 7.11
N LEU A 142 -7.57 -25.37 8.36
CA LEU A 142 -8.04 -24.03 8.72
C LEU A 142 -7.03 -22.98 8.23
N ARG A 143 -5.75 -23.21 8.51
CA ARG A 143 -4.64 -22.39 8.02
C ARG A 143 -4.73 -22.23 6.50
N ASN A 144 -4.81 -23.33 5.76
CA ASN A 144 -4.82 -23.31 4.30
C ASN A 144 -6.00 -22.52 3.75
N TYR A 145 -7.19 -22.65 4.38
CA TYR A 145 -8.36 -21.88 4.02
C TYR A 145 -8.13 -20.36 4.20
N PHE A 146 -7.53 -19.95 5.32
CA PHE A 146 -7.28 -18.54 5.62
C PHE A 146 -6.08 -17.91 4.88
N LEU A 147 -5.15 -18.73 4.40
CA LEU A 147 -4.00 -18.28 3.60
C LEU A 147 -4.39 -17.97 2.14
N ASP A 148 -5.33 -18.73 1.57
CA ASP A 148 -5.77 -18.52 0.19
C ASP A 148 -6.78 -17.38 0.08
N ILE A 149 -6.33 -16.27 -0.52
CA ILE A 149 -7.14 -15.05 -0.70
C ILE A 149 -8.38 -15.32 -1.56
N LYS A 150 -8.30 -16.28 -2.50
CA LYS A 150 -9.41 -16.62 -3.41
C LYS A 150 -10.67 -17.07 -2.68
N ASN A 151 -10.50 -17.64 -1.48
CA ASN A 151 -11.63 -18.03 -0.63
C ASN A 151 -12.46 -16.84 -0.15
N PHE A 152 -11.89 -15.62 -0.19
CA PHE A 152 -12.51 -14.39 0.29
C PHE A 152 -12.83 -13.39 -0.83
N GLU A 153 -12.40 -13.62 -2.07
CA GLU A 153 -12.65 -12.71 -3.22
C GLU A 153 -14.14 -12.57 -3.56
N ASN A 154 -14.91 -13.64 -3.37
CA ASN A 154 -16.35 -13.67 -3.68
C ASN A 154 -17.24 -13.40 -2.46
N LEU A 155 -16.66 -13.12 -1.30
CA LEU A 155 -17.46 -12.77 -0.13
C LEU A 155 -18.05 -11.37 -0.38
N PRO A 156 -19.38 -11.19 -0.24
CA PRO A 156 -19.97 -9.89 -0.46
C PRO A 156 -19.35 -8.90 0.53
N SER A 157 -18.77 -7.82 0.02
CA SER A 157 -18.25 -6.73 0.85
C SER A 157 -19.43 -5.94 1.41
N VAL A 158 -20.25 -6.58 2.25
CA VAL A 158 -21.34 -5.91 2.93
C VAL A 158 -20.71 -5.10 4.04
N SER A 159 -20.48 -3.82 3.75
CA SER A 159 -20.16 -2.78 4.72
C SER A 159 -21.25 -2.77 5.80
N GLY A 160 -21.04 -3.54 6.87
CA GLY A 160 -22.00 -3.69 7.96
C GLY A 160 -21.88 -5.00 8.72
N ASP A 161 -21.46 -6.10 8.08
CA ASP A 161 -21.33 -7.38 8.78
C ASP A 161 -19.99 -7.47 9.52
N GLN A 162 -20.03 -7.14 10.81
CA GLN A 162 -18.88 -7.23 11.72
C GLN A 162 -18.30 -8.66 11.77
N MET A 163 -19.11 -9.69 11.54
CA MET A 163 -18.63 -11.07 11.49
C MET A 163 -17.72 -11.31 10.27
N MET A 164 -18.09 -10.77 9.11
CA MET A 164 -17.23 -10.86 7.92
C MET A 164 -15.92 -10.10 8.10
N LEU A 165 -15.97 -8.94 8.75
CA LEU A 165 -14.76 -8.19 9.10
C LEU A 165 -13.86 -9.00 10.03
N LEU A 166 -14.41 -9.72 11.01
CA LEU A 166 -13.64 -10.61 11.88
C LEU A 166 -12.92 -11.71 11.08
N VAL A 167 -13.63 -12.35 10.15
CA VAL A 167 -13.07 -13.38 9.25
C VAL A 167 -11.93 -12.81 8.40
N GLN A 168 -12.10 -11.61 7.85
CA GLN A 168 -11.06 -10.92 7.07
C GLN A 168 -9.84 -10.60 7.93
N ARG A 169 -10.01 -10.04 9.14
CA ARG A 169 -8.89 -9.74 10.05
C ARG A 169 -8.19 -10.98 10.54
N PHE A 170 -8.92 -12.07 10.75
CA PHE A 170 -8.31 -13.35 11.08
C PHE A 170 -7.46 -13.87 9.91
N SER A 171 -7.98 -13.82 8.69
CA SER A 171 -7.24 -14.19 7.47
C SER A 171 -5.94 -13.40 7.32
N GLU A 172 -5.98 -12.07 7.50
CA GLU A 172 -4.79 -11.21 7.46
C GLU A 172 -3.77 -11.58 8.55
N LEU A 173 -4.24 -11.87 9.77
CA LEU A 173 -3.37 -12.28 10.87
C LEU A 173 -2.68 -13.62 10.56
N ILE A 174 -3.41 -14.61 10.05
CA ILE A 174 -2.85 -15.92 9.66
C ILE A 174 -1.78 -15.75 8.58
N ARG A 175 -2.03 -14.92 7.56
CA ARG A 175 -1.04 -14.61 6.52
C ARG A 175 0.22 -13.93 7.09
N LYS A 176 0.07 -13.01 8.05
CA LYS A 176 1.20 -12.37 8.75
C LYS A 176 2.00 -13.37 9.61
N LEU A 177 1.33 -14.28 10.31
CA LEU A 177 1.96 -15.33 11.13
C LEU A 177 2.81 -16.30 10.30
N TRP A 178 2.29 -16.73 9.15
CA TRP A 178 2.94 -17.70 8.27
C TRP A 178 3.83 -17.06 7.20
N ASN A 179 4.06 -15.73 7.26
CA ASN A 179 4.92 -15.03 6.34
C ASN A 179 6.41 -15.46 6.53
N PRO A 180 7.08 -16.01 5.49
CA PRO A 180 8.49 -16.39 5.57
C PRO A 180 9.47 -15.21 5.43
N ARG A 181 8.97 -14.00 5.14
CA ARG A 181 9.74 -12.77 4.86
C ARG A 181 9.39 -11.65 5.84
N ASN A 182 9.28 -11.95 7.14
CA ASN A 182 8.97 -10.93 8.14
C ASN A 182 10.18 -10.03 8.44
N PHE A 183 9.92 -8.76 8.74
CA PHE A 183 10.97 -7.85 9.21
C PHE A 183 11.34 -8.08 10.69
N LYS A 184 10.38 -8.60 11.47
CA LYS A 184 10.51 -8.89 12.90
C LYS A 184 9.96 -10.28 13.21
N THR A 185 10.43 -10.88 14.29
CA THR A 185 10.01 -12.23 14.76
C THR A 185 8.75 -12.21 15.62
N HIS A 186 7.97 -11.14 15.55
CA HIS A 186 6.69 -11.01 16.23
C HIS A 186 5.66 -10.29 15.36
N VAL A 187 4.38 -10.60 15.59
CA VAL A 187 3.23 -10.03 14.88
C VAL A 187 2.26 -9.45 15.91
N SER A 188 1.70 -8.28 15.61
CA SER A 188 0.68 -7.67 16.47
C SER A 188 -0.72 -8.15 16.07
N PRO A 189 -1.50 -8.75 16.98
CA PRO A 189 -2.89 -9.16 16.71
C PRO A 189 -3.90 -8.02 16.84
N HIS A 190 -3.45 -6.77 17.02
CA HIS A 190 -4.29 -5.62 17.39
C HIS A 190 -5.54 -5.45 16.52
N GLU A 191 -5.42 -5.49 15.19
CA GLU A 191 -6.54 -5.29 14.27
C GLU A 191 -7.64 -6.36 14.46
N PHE A 192 -7.24 -7.62 14.66
CA PHE A 192 -8.17 -8.72 14.95
C PHE A 192 -8.85 -8.52 16.31
N LEU A 193 -8.08 -8.13 17.33
CA LEU A 193 -8.59 -7.93 18.68
C LEU A 193 -9.58 -6.77 18.77
N GLN A 194 -9.37 -5.68 18.03
CA GLN A 194 -10.32 -4.57 17.97
C GLN A 194 -11.69 -5.03 17.49
N VAL A 195 -11.74 -5.83 16.42
CA VAL A 195 -13.01 -6.34 15.86
C VAL A 195 -13.65 -7.37 16.78
N SER A 196 -12.85 -8.30 17.33
CA SER A 196 -13.34 -9.30 18.29
C SER A 196 -13.96 -8.67 19.53
N LEU A 197 -13.30 -7.66 20.11
CA LEU A 197 -13.82 -6.92 21.25
C LEU A 197 -15.10 -6.17 20.89
N PHE A 198 -15.12 -5.44 19.77
CA PHE A 198 -16.30 -4.70 19.32
C PHE A 198 -17.54 -5.63 19.16
N LEU A 199 -17.35 -6.79 18.54
CA LEU A 199 -18.39 -7.82 18.44
C LEU A 199 -18.84 -8.31 19.81
N SER A 200 -17.91 -8.64 20.70
CA SER A 200 -18.25 -9.14 22.04
C SER A 200 -19.09 -8.15 22.85
N PHE A 201 -18.76 -6.85 22.77
CA PHE A 201 -19.55 -5.79 23.41
C PHE A 201 -20.94 -5.65 22.77
N SER A 202 -21.04 -5.73 21.44
CA SER A 202 -22.34 -5.71 20.76
C SER A 202 -23.22 -6.87 21.23
N PHE A 203 -22.69 -8.09 21.33
CA PHE A 203 -23.44 -9.25 21.83
C PHE A 203 -23.88 -9.11 23.30
N LEU A 204 -23.10 -8.42 24.12
CA LEU A 204 -23.41 -8.17 25.54
C LEU A 204 -24.46 -7.09 25.75
N ILE A 205 -24.56 -6.10 24.86
CA ILE A 205 -25.54 -5.00 24.96
C ILE A 205 -26.94 -5.42 24.49
N PHE A 206 -27.03 -6.37 23.55
CA PHE A 206 -28.30 -6.87 23.02
C PHE A 206 -28.84 -8.11 23.77
N ARG A 207 -28.34 -8.37 24.98
CA ARG A 207 -28.79 -9.47 25.84
C ARG A 207 -29.24 -8.94 27.19
#